data_AF-X1VPR5-F1
#
_entry.id   AF-X1VPR5-F1
#
_cell.length_a   1.000
_cell.length_b   1.000
_cell.length_c   1.000
_cell.angle_alpha   90.00
_cell.angle_beta   90.00
_cell.angle_gamma   90.00
#
_symmetry.space_group_name_H-M   'P 1'
#
loop_
_entity.id
_entity.type
_entity.pdbx_description
1 polymer ?
#
loop_
_entity_poly.entity_id
_entity_poly.type
_entity_poly.pdbx_seq_one_letter_code
_entity_poly.pdbx_strand_id
1 'polypeptide(L)'
;MARLTAPLLSLGASGTIAKSLVYSVWKGIPYVRVHVIPANPNSVAQQEVRGIFSTLAEMWKRMPQLARDPWQADVLGLPLTARN
;
A
#
# COMPACT_ATOMS: atom_id res chain seq x y z
N MET A 1 4.04 -15.53 12.01
CA MET A 1 2.91 -14.82 12.62
C MET A 1 2.24 -15.80 13.57
N ALA A 2 2.40 -15.62 14.88
CA ALA A 2 1.84 -16.59 15.84
C ALA A 2 0.32 -16.40 15.89
N ARG A 3 -0.43 -17.44 15.50
CA ARG A 3 -1.89 -17.50 15.64
C ARG A 3 -2.17 -17.72 17.11
N LEU A 4 -2.89 -16.81 17.77
CA LEU A 4 -3.11 -16.88 19.22
C LEU A 4 -4.26 -17.85 19.53
N THR A 5 -3.98 -18.86 20.36
CA THR A 5 -5.00 -19.72 21.00
C THR A 5 -4.94 -19.50 22.50
N ALA A 6 -6.11 -19.19 23.08
CA ALA A 6 -6.32 -18.69 24.44
C ALA A 6 -5.74 -17.27 24.67
N PRO A 7 -6.60 -16.25 24.64
CA PRO A 7 -6.20 -14.86 24.66
C PRO A 7 -6.05 -14.38 26.10
N LEU A 8 -5.23 -13.38 26.34
CA LEU A 8 -5.36 -12.53 27.51
C LEU A 8 -6.06 -11.21 27.06
N LEU A 9 -7.27 -11.12 26.46
CA LEU A 9 -8.51 -11.92 26.55
C LEU A 9 -9.51 -11.77 25.33
N SER A 10 -9.09 -11.50 24.08
CA SER A 10 -9.96 -11.61 22.85
C SER A 10 -11.30 -10.87 22.92
N LEU A 11 -11.32 -9.69 23.52
CA LEU A 11 -12.50 -8.81 23.58
C LEU A 11 -12.56 -7.83 22.41
N GLY A 12 -12.21 -8.26 21.19
CA GLY A 12 -12.05 -7.33 20.07
C GLY A 12 -10.98 -6.26 20.35
N ALA A 13 -9.99 -6.58 21.19
CA ALA A 13 -8.96 -5.64 21.62
C ALA A 13 -8.19 -5.09 20.39
N SER A 14 -8.10 -3.78 20.31
CA SER A 14 -7.43 -3.05 19.24
C SER A 14 -6.52 -1.98 19.82
N GLY A 15 -5.41 -1.70 19.15
CA GLY A 15 -4.51 -0.61 19.51
C GLY A 15 -3.20 -1.06 20.14
N THR A 16 -2.45 -0.10 20.67
CA THR A 16 -1.08 -0.30 21.16
C THR A 16 -1.04 -0.22 22.68
N ILE A 17 -0.42 -1.20 23.34
CA ILE A 17 -0.14 -1.17 24.78
C ILE A 17 1.33 -0.80 24.98
N ALA A 18 1.58 0.22 25.79
CA ALA A 18 2.91 0.64 26.26
C ALA A 18 4.00 0.75 25.17
N LYS A 19 3.62 1.02 23.91
CA LYS A 19 4.52 0.99 22.74
C LYS A 19 5.33 -0.31 22.62
N SER A 20 4.81 -1.43 23.11
CA SER A 20 5.47 -2.73 23.08
C SER A 20 4.71 -3.72 22.19
N LEU A 21 3.38 -3.75 22.29
CA LEU A 21 2.52 -4.69 21.56
C LEU A 21 1.36 -3.95 20.89
N VAL A 22 0.98 -4.40 19.69
CA VAL A 22 -0.17 -3.91 18.92
C VAL A 22 -1.12 -5.07 18.67
N TYR A 23 -2.38 -4.89 19.06
CA TYR A 23 -3.48 -5.82 18.84
C TYR A 23 -4.30 -5.37 17.61
N SER A 24 -4.56 -6.28 16.68
CA SER A 24 -5.31 -5.99 15.46
C SER A 24 -6.04 -7.23 14.93
N VAL A 25 -6.94 -7.03 13.98
CA VAL A 25 -7.69 -8.09 13.30
C VAL A 25 -7.40 -8.00 11.80
N TRP A 26 -6.90 -9.09 11.22
CA TRP A 26 -6.69 -9.18 9.78
C TRP A 26 -7.50 -10.32 9.20
N LYS A 27 -8.36 -10.00 8.22
CA LYS A 27 -9.29 -10.97 7.60
C LYS A 27 -10.06 -11.81 8.63
N GLY A 28 -10.57 -11.14 9.68
CA GLY A 28 -11.31 -11.79 10.77
C GLY A 28 -10.46 -12.58 11.77
N ILE A 29 -9.13 -12.65 11.59
CA ILE A 29 -8.23 -13.36 12.49
C ILE A 29 -7.56 -12.34 13.43
N PRO A 30 -7.76 -12.44 14.76
CA PRO A 30 -7.06 -11.60 15.72
C PRO A 30 -5.59 -12.00 15.78
N TYR A 31 -4.69 -11.02 15.83
CA TYR A 31 -3.26 -11.23 15.97
C TYR A 31 -2.61 -10.12 16.79
N VAL A 32 -1.44 -10.44 17.35
CA VAL A 32 -0.58 -9.50 18.07
C VAL A 32 0.75 -9.40 17.34
N ARG A 33 1.26 -8.18 17.24
CA ARG A 33 2.60 -7.89 16.73
C ARG A 33 3.35 -7.01 17.72
N VAL A 34 4.67 -7.07 17.67
CA VAL A 34 5.53 -6.09 18.35
C VAL A 34 5.23 -4.71 17.77
N HIS A 35 5.18 -3.71 18.65
CA HIS A 35 5.11 -2.32 18.23
C HIS A 35 6.42 -1.96 17.54
N VAL A 36 6.32 -1.66 16.25
CA VAL A 36 7.45 -1.25 15.44
C VAL A 36 7.20 0.19 15.05
N ILE A 37 8.13 1.07 15.41
CA ILE A 37 8.20 2.42 14.85
C ILE A 37 8.99 2.26 13.55
N PRO A 38 8.36 2.34 12.37
CA PRO A 38 9.07 2.22 11.12
C PRO A 38 10.04 3.39 10.99
N ALA A 39 11.27 3.10 10.57
CA ALA A 39 12.16 4.16 10.14
C ALA A 39 11.56 4.80 8.88
N ASN A 40 11.42 6.13 8.88
CA ASN A 40 11.11 6.89 7.67
C ASN A 40 12.35 7.70 7.26
N PRO A 41 13.40 7.04 6.73
CA PRO A 41 14.58 7.77 6.31
C PRO A 41 14.24 8.71 5.16
N ASN A 42 15.02 9.78 5.06
CA ASN A 42 15.02 10.68 3.90
C ASN A 42 16.38 10.60 3.20
N SER A 43 16.75 9.40 2.79
CA SER A 43 18.02 9.12 2.10
C SER A 43 18.05 9.71 0.69
N VAL A 44 19.26 9.89 0.15
CA VAL A 44 19.48 10.38 -1.22
C VAL A 44 18.74 9.52 -2.24
N ALA A 45 18.89 8.19 -2.17
CA ALA A 45 18.19 7.27 -3.07
C ALA A 45 16.66 7.41 -3.01
N GLN A 46 16.09 7.66 -1.83
CA GLN A 46 14.64 7.90 -1.73
C GLN A 46 14.24 9.25 -2.32
N GLN A 47 15.07 10.29 -2.19
CA GLN A 47 14.83 11.57 -2.83
C GLN A 47 14.91 11.48 -4.35
N GLU A 48 15.85 10.69 -4.90
CA GLU A 48 15.96 10.42 -6.33
C GLU A 48 14.68 9.78 -6.87
N VAL A 49 14.20 8.70 -6.23
CA VAL A 49 12.95 8.04 -6.64
C VAL A 49 11.77 9.00 -6.56
N ARG A 50 11.63 9.76 -5.45
CA ARG A 50 10.57 10.78 -5.33
C ARG A 50 10.66 11.85 -6.41
N GLY A 51 11.87 12.30 -6.73
CA GLY A 51 12.14 13.26 -7.80
C GLY A 51 11.66 12.75 -9.15
N ILE A 52 12.02 11.50 -9.50
CA ILE A 52 11.56 10.84 -10.73
C ILE A 52 10.04 10.81 -10.80
N PHE A 53 9.35 10.36 -9.74
CA PHE A 53 7.88 10.31 -9.72
C PHE A 53 7.25 11.71 -9.84
N SER A 54 7.81 12.72 -9.16
CA SER A 54 7.35 14.10 -9.28
C SER A 54 7.48 14.62 -10.72
N THR A 55 8.62 14.35 -11.38
CA THR A 55 8.83 14.72 -12.78
C THR A 55 7.85 14.01 -13.70
N LEU A 56 7.67 12.70 -13.56
CA LEU A 56 6.73 11.92 -14.37
C LEU A 56 5.28 12.40 -14.19
N ALA A 57 4.88 12.75 -12.97
CA ALA A 57 3.56 13.29 -12.68
C ALA A 57 3.33 14.64 -13.39
N GLU A 58 4.32 15.52 -13.41
CA GLU A 58 4.24 16.78 -14.14
C GLU A 58 4.21 16.59 -15.66
N MET A 59 5.01 15.64 -16.18
CA MET A 59 4.96 15.26 -17.60
C MET A 59 3.58 14.74 -18.00
N TRP A 60 2.98 13.86 -17.19
CA TRP A 60 1.63 13.33 -17.44
C TRP A 60 0.58 14.44 -17.51
N LYS A 61 0.60 15.40 -16.59
CA LYS A 61 -0.34 16.53 -16.58
C LYS A 61 -0.25 17.41 -17.83
N ARG A 62 0.96 17.55 -18.37
CA ARG A 62 1.25 18.38 -19.55
C ARG A 62 1.06 17.62 -20.88
N MET A 63 0.92 16.31 -20.81
CA MET A 63 0.80 15.46 -21.98
C MET A 63 -0.53 15.72 -22.72
N PRO A 64 -0.49 15.94 -24.05
CA PRO A 64 -1.71 16.13 -24.83
C PRO A 64 -2.60 14.88 -24.76
N GLN A 65 -3.91 15.06 -24.93
CA GLN A 65 -4.89 13.96 -24.80
C GLN A 65 -4.54 12.77 -25.71
N LEU A 66 -4.16 13.04 -26.96
CA LEU A 66 -3.73 12.02 -27.94
C LEU A 66 -2.60 11.10 -27.43
N ALA A 67 -1.71 11.62 -26.58
CA ALA A 67 -0.62 10.83 -26.02
C ALA A 67 -1.03 10.09 -24.72
N ARG A 68 -2.12 10.50 -24.06
CA ARG A 68 -2.72 9.81 -22.90
C ARG A 68 -3.71 8.72 -23.30
N ASP A 69 -4.36 8.86 -24.45
CA ASP A 69 -5.40 7.94 -24.92
C ASP A 69 -4.95 6.46 -24.99
N PRO A 70 -3.75 6.09 -25.48
CA PRO A 70 -3.30 4.70 -25.49
C PRO A 70 -3.18 4.09 -24.09
N TRP A 71 -2.70 4.88 -23.12
CA TRP A 71 -2.57 4.44 -21.73
C TRP A 71 -3.95 4.23 -21.08
N GLN A 72 -4.92 5.08 -21.42
CA GLN A 72 -6.29 4.93 -20.94
C GLN A 72 -6.96 3.69 -21.55
N ALA A 73 -6.75 3.43 -22.83
CA ALA A 73 -7.26 2.26 -23.51
C ALA A 73 -6.72 0.93 -22.92
N ASP A 74 -5.45 0.91 -22.53
CA ASP A 74 -4.82 -0.26 -21.88
C ASP A 74 -5.43 -0.55 -20.49
N VAL A 75 -5.65 0.49 -19.67
CA VAL A 75 -6.22 0.34 -18.31
C VAL A 75 -7.69 -0.04 -18.32
N LEU A 76 -8.46 0.45 -19.29
CA LEU A 76 -9.89 0.12 -19.40
C LEU A 76 -10.12 -1.35 -19.81
N GLY A 77 -9.09 -2.00 -20.36
CA GLY A 77 -9.18 -3.34 -20.91
C GLY A 77 -9.99 -3.36 -22.20
N LEU A 78 -9.45 -3.97 -23.24
CA LEU A 78 -10.24 -4.23 -24.45
C LEU A 78 -11.18 -5.41 -24.17
N PRO A 79 -12.49 -5.30 -24.49
CA PRO A 79 -13.34 -6.47 -24.50
C PRO A 79 -12.76 -7.47 -25.51
N LEU A 80 -12.68 -8.76 -25.13
CA LEU A 80 -12.23 -9.84 -26.02
C LEU A 80 -13.29 -10.10 -27.09
N THR A 81 -13.40 -9.22 -28.08
CA THR A 81 -14.38 -9.29 -29.15
C THR A 81 -13.70 -9.54 -30.49
N ALA A 82 -13.12 -10.74 -30.64
CA ALA A 82 -13.00 -11.55 -31.87
C ALA A 82 -12.01 -12.71 -31.62
N ARG A 83 -12.01 -13.72 -32.51
CA ARG A 83 -11.05 -14.84 -32.44
C ARG A 83 -9.62 -14.34 -32.66
N ASN A 84 -8.73 -14.75 -31.75
CA ASN A 84 -7.27 -14.66 -31.85
C ASN A 84 -6.74 -15.02 -33.25
#